data_AF-S9QBU2-F1
#
_entry.id   AF-S9QBU2-F1
#
_cell.length_a   1.000
_cell.length_b   1.000
_cell.length_c   1.000
_cell.angle_alpha   90.00
_cell.angle_beta   90.00
_cell.angle_gamma   90.00
#
_symmetry.space_group_name_H-M   'P 1'
#
loop_
_entity.id
_entity.type
_entity.pdbx_description
1 polymer ?
#
loop_
_entity_poly.entity_id
_entity_poly.type
_entity_poly.pdbx_seq_one_letter_code
_entity_poly.pdbx_strand_id
1 'polypeptide(L)'
;MKKSLILCAALAGPAMADTPRWPACDGACTVTQGADGATVTFQGGSETPLPDLLFLHGQQPTACLTDALAFTNADGTMVQMYALDAESGTITPAKKLDMGDVTVFPDSAYLSCDGQRLVAQDVYGNGGEVVLAIHDGTYIAPSADDTNWLMVARGGRYGVEAVFSDTFNGYRVVDFETGADPQFEALHEIDQPVFGENGEFALIRHSADTVTTDIYRLSDGTLLLSLDKALEGGRPFTINAQGQLAQE
;
A
#
# COMPACT_ATOMS: atom_id res chain seq x y z
N MET A 1 -28.16 13.90 9.49
CA MET A 1 -28.30 12.42 9.39
C MET A 1 -27.02 11.90 8.79
N LYS A 2 -26.14 11.30 9.60
CA LYS A 2 -24.87 10.72 9.13
C LYS A 2 -25.18 9.44 8.36
N LYS A 3 -24.89 9.42 7.06
CA LYS A 3 -24.90 8.19 6.28
C LYS A 3 -23.56 7.52 6.53
N SER A 4 -23.57 6.52 7.41
CA SER A 4 -22.41 5.64 7.60
C SER A 4 -22.24 4.84 6.32
N LEU A 5 -21.15 5.09 5.58
CA LEU A 5 -20.64 4.09 4.64
C LEU A 5 -20.12 2.95 5.53
N ILE A 6 -20.91 1.88 5.63
CA ILE A 6 -20.43 0.61 6.16
C ILE A 6 -19.59 0.03 5.02
N LEU A 7 -18.33 0.44 4.92
CA LEU A 7 -17.35 -0.46 4.32
C LEU A 7 -17.42 -1.71 5.21
N CYS A 8 -17.78 -2.84 4.62
CA CYS A 8 -17.59 -4.14 5.25
C CYS A 8 -16.08 -4.35 5.40
N ALA A 9 -15.47 -3.65 6.37
CA ALA A 9 -14.29 -4.13 7.05
C ALA A 9 -14.76 -5.43 7.70
N ALA A 10 -14.62 -6.53 6.96
CA ALA A 10 -14.37 -7.80 7.57
C ALA A 10 -13.22 -7.52 8.52
N LEU A 11 -13.56 -7.37 9.80
CA LEU A 11 -12.62 -7.36 10.90
C LEU A 11 -11.69 -8.53 10.61
N ALA A 12 -10.48 -8.21 10.15
CA ALA A 12 -9.41 -9.16 10.12
C ALA A 12 -9.21 -9.52 11.59
N GLY A 13 -9.89 -10.58 12.04
CA GLY A 13 -9.46 -11.30 13.22
C GLY A 13 -8.00 -11.66 13.02
N PRO A 14 -7.23 -11.89 14.10
CA PRO A 14 -5.78 -12.05 14.02
C PRO A 14 -5.48 -13.17 13.04
N ALA A 15 -5.13 -12.77 11.81
CA ALA A 15 -4.69 -13.69 10.80
C ALA A 15 -3.27 -14.00 11.25
N MET A 16 -3.14 -15.07 12.05
CA MET A 16 -1.99 -15.93 11.89
C MET A 16 -2.04 -16.37 10.43
N ALA A 17 -1.48 -15.54 9.55
CA ALA A 17 -1.35 -15.86 8.14
C ALA A 17 -0.67 -17.23 8.09
N ASP A 18 -1.25 -18.15 7.33
CA ASP A 18 -0.95 -19.58 7.29
C ASP A 18 0.52 -19.93 6.89
N THR A 19 1.40 -18.94 6.81
CA THR A 19 2.84 -19.08 6.62
C THR A 19 3.59 -18.14 7.56
N PRO A 20 4.27 -18.64 8.60
CA PRO A 20 5.14 -17.83 9.46
C PRO A 20 6.46 -17.49 8.75
N ARG A 21 6.47 -17.44 7.41
CA ARG A 21 7.66 -17.39 6.59
C ARG A 21 7.41 -16.60 5.31
N TRP A 22 8.20 -15.56 5.08
CA TRP A 22 8.05 -14.65 3.93
C TRP A 22 9.37 -14.48 3.17
N PRO A 23 9.38 -14.59 1.83
CA PRO A 23 10.55 -14.27 1.02
C PRO A 23 10.70 -12.75 0.88
N ALA A 24 11.86 -12.20 1.23
CA ALA A 24 12.15 -10.76 1.14
C ALA A 24 13.53 -10.53 0.50
N CYS A 25 13.97 -9.27 0.41
CA CYS A 25 15.26 -8.90 -0.17
C CYS A 25 15.39 -9.35 -1.64
N ASP A 26 14.35 -9.18 -2.46
CA ASP A 26 14.30 -9.76 -3.83
C ASP A 26 14.56 -11.29 -3.86
N GLY A 27 14.10 -11.99 -2.81
CA GLY A 27 14.33 -13.42 -2.62
C GLY A 27 15.68 -13.79 -1.99
N ALA A 28 16.57 -12.82 -1.73
CA ALA A 28 17.87 -13.06 -1.09
C ALA A 28 17.76 -13.37 0.42
N CYS A 29 16.61 -13.12 1.05
CA CYS A 29 16.38 -13.45 2.44
C CYS A 29 14.98 -14.02 2.70
N THR A 30 14.83 -14.65 3.85
CA THR A 30 13.57 -15.14 4.39
C THR A 30 13.37 -14.50 5.77
N VAL A 31 12.19 -13.92 5.99
CA VAL A 31 11.73 -13.57 7.33
C VAL A 31 10.91 -14.72 7.89
N THR A 32 11.20 -15.17 9.12
CA THR A 32 10.41 -16.18 9.83
C THR A 32 9.89 -15.59 11.13
N GLN A 33 8.60 -15.78 11.43
CA GLN A 33 7.99 -15.36 12.69
C GLN A 33 7.89 -16.54 13.66
N GLY A 34 8.46 -16.39 14.85
CA GLY A 34 8.28 -17.29 15.99
C GLY A 34 7.43 -16.66 17.10
N ALA A 35 7.22 -17.41 18.18
CA ALA A 35 6.49 -16.95 19.36
C ALA A 35 7.18 -15.79 20.09
N ASP A 36 8.51 -15.74 20.05
CA ASP A 36 9.33 -14.79 20.80
C ASP A 36 9.90 -13.65 19.93
N GLY A 37 9.53 -13.58 18.66
CA GLY A 37 10.01 -12.57 17.72
C GLY A 37 10.23 -13.08 16.30
N ALA A 38 10.89 -12.29 15.49
CA ALA A 38 11.20 -12.61 14.09
C ALA A 38 12.68 -13.00 13.90
N THR A 39 12.97 -13.73 12.83
CA THR A 39 14.33 -14.05 12.39
C THR A 39 14.46 -13.75 10.92
N VAL A 40 15.51 -13.02 10.53
CA VAL A 40 15.87 -12.79 9.13
C VAL A 40 17.04 -13.71 8.77
N THR A 41 16.82 -14.60 7.81
CA THR A 41 17.83 -15.54 7.30
C THR A 41 18.15 -15.20 5.86
N PHE A 42 19.40 -14.84 5.57
CA PHE A 42 19.87 -14.62 4.20
C PHE A 42 20.24 -15.95 3.53
N GLN A 43 20.20 -16.00 2.19
CA GLN A 43 20.60 -17.20 1.44
C GLN A 43 22.06 -17.64 1.70
N GLY A 44 22.94 -16.69 2.08
CA GLY A 44 24.31 -16.98 2.51
C GLY A 44 24.43 -17.66 3.88
N GLY A 45 23.31 -17.86 4.59
CA GLY A 45 23.24 -18.52 5.89
C GLY A 45 23.44 -17.61 7.10
N SER A 46 23.62 -16.30 6.90
CA SER A 46 23.59 -15.36 8.01
C SER A 46 22.18 -15.24 8.57
N GLU A 47 22.06 -15.26 9.88
CA GLU A 47 20.80 -15.16 10.60
C GLU A 47 20.88 -14.02 11.60
N THR A 48 19.83 -13.19 11.62
CA THR A 48 19.68 -12.14 12.61
C THR A 48 18.36 -12.33 13.36
N PRO A 49 18.40 -12.70 14.65
CA PRO A 49 17.22 -12.75 15.50
C PRO A 49 16.81 -11.33 15.90
N LEU A 50 15.50 -11.10 15.89
CA LEU A 50 14.83 -9.85 16.25
C LEU A 50 13.82 -10.15 17.36
N PRO A 51 14.29 -10.27 18.62
CA PRO A 51 13.42 -10.61 19.74
C PRO A 51 12.37 -9.52 19.99
N ASP A 52 11.18 -9.92 20.43
CA ASP A 52 10.03 -9.05 20.73
C ASP A 52 9.50 -8.23 19.54
N LEU A 53 9.99 -8.50 18.32
CA LEU A 53 9.54 -7.87 17.10
C LEU A 53 8.70 -8.83 16.24
N LEU A 54 7.60 -8.30 15.72
CA LEU A 54 6.69 -8.98 14.82
C LEU A 54 6.83 -8.40 13.42
N PHE A 55 6.82 -9.26 12.41
CA PHE A 55 6.77 -8.82 11.03
C PHE A 55 5.42 -8.15 10.74
N LEU A 56 5.41 -7.00 10.05
CA LEU A 56 4.16 -6.30 9.72
C LEU A 56 3.29 -7.22 8.84
N HIS A 57 2.08 -7.54 9.30
CA HIS A 57 1.25 -8.57 8.65
C HIS A 57 0.72 -8.14 7.28
N GLY A 58 0.47 -6.84 7.09
CA GLY A 58 0.06 -6.26 5.80
C GLY A 58 1.17 -6.30 4.74
N GLN A 59 2.41 -6.60 5.11
CA GLN A 59 3.59 -6.57 4.24
C GLN A 59 3.60 -7.66 3.14
N GLN A 60 2.56 -8.49 3.03
CA GLN A 60 2.54 -9.60 2.07
C GLN A 60 2.04 -9.16 0.68
N PRO A 61 2.74 -9.50 -0.42
CA PRO A 61 4.07 -10.13 -0.49
C PRO A 61 5.22 -9.10 -0.41
N THR A 62 6.30 -9.49 0.26
CA THR A 62 7.56 -8.75 0.47
C THR A 62 8.53 -8.76 -0.71
N ALA A 63 8.17 -9.39 -1.83
CA ALA A 63 9.09 -9.68 -2.92
C ALA A 63 9.75 -8.43 -3.53
N CYS A 64 9.05 -7.29 -3.53
CA CYS A 64 9.58 -6.04 -4.07
C CYS A 64 10.45 -5.25 -3.07
N LEU A 65 10.50 -5.65 -1.79
CA LEU A 65 11.38 -5.03 -0.81
C LEU A 65 12.80 -5.53 -1.02
N THR A 66 13.70 -4.62 -1.38
CA THR A 66 15.09 -4.97 -1.72
C THR A 66 16.08 -4.53 -0.65
N ASP A 67 15.83 -3.38 -0.03
CA ASP A 67 16.77 -2.65 0.82
C ASP A 67 16.24 -2.34 2.22
N ALA A 68 14.96 -2.62 2.50
CA ALA A 68 14.34 -2.32 3.79
C ALA A 68 13.32 -3.36 4.24
N LEU A 69 13.24 -3.55 5.56
CA LEU A 69 12.16 -4.28 6.24
C LEU A 69 11.63 -3.46 7.40
N ALA A 70 10.36 -3.67 7.72
CA ALA A 70 9.68 -3.05 8.84
C ALA A 70 9.12 -4.12 9.78
N PHE A 71 9.29 -3.89 11.09
CA PHE A 71 8.79 -4.74 12.15
C PHE A 71 8.06 -3.90 13.18
N THR A 72 7.10 -4.48 13.88
CA THR A 72 6.37 -3.84 14.98
C THR A 72 6.69 -4.51 16.31
N ASN A 73 6.51 -3.82 17.44
CA ASN A 73 6.38 -4.48 18.74
C ASN A 73 5.02 -5.18 18.88
N ALA A 74 4.91 -6.04 19.90
CA ALA A 74 3.72 -6.86 20.15
C ALA A 74 2.42 -6.07 20.39
N ASP A 75 2.52 -4.84 20.90
CA ASP A 75 1.39 -3.94 21.15
C ASP A 75 1.10 -2.98 19.99
N GLY A 76 1.86 -3.04 18.89
CA GLY A 76 1.60 -2.23 17.69
C GLY A 76 1.95 -0.75 17.79
N THR A 77 2.50 -0.31 18.93
CA THR A 77 2.75 1.11 19.23
C THR A 77 4.05 1.63 18.61
N MET A 78 4.82 0.77 17.95
CA MET A 78 6.14 1.13 17.45
C MET A 78 6.47 0.34 16.20
N VAL A 79 6.96 1.03 15.17
CA VAL A 79 7.53 0.41 13.97
C VAL A 79 9.04 0.65 13.93
N GLN A 80 9.80 -0.44 13.86
CA GLN A 80 11.25 -0.44 13.69
C GLN A 80 11.58 -0.81 12.24
N MET A 81 12.20 0.16 11.54
CA MET A 81 12.77 -0.02 10.22
C MET A 81 14.19 -0.56 10.32
N TYR A 82 14.51 -1.45 9.39
CA TYR A 82 15.85 -1.98 9.19
C TYR A 82 16.27 -1.79 7.74
N ALA A 83 17.52 -1.39 7.55
CA ALA A 83 18.18 -1.44 6.25
C ALA A 83 18.73 -2.85 6.02
N LEU A 84 18.63 -3.33 4.79
CA LEU A 84 19.11 -4.62 4.32
C LEU A 84 20.32 -4.41 3.40
N ASP A 85 21.34 -5.22 3.62
CA ASP A 85 22.42 -5.42 2.66
C ASP A 85 22.50 -6.92 2.37
N ALA A 86 21.91 -7.32 1.25
CA ALA A 86 21.89 -8.70 0.81
C ALA A 86 23.28 -9.23 0.40
N GLU A 87 24.20 -8.36 -0.04
CA GLU A 87 25.55 -8.76 -0.44
C GLU A 87 26.40 -9.13 0.78
N SER A 88 26.33 -8.31 1.84
CA SER A 88 27.00 -8.61 3.10
C SER A 88 26.19 -9.54 4.01
N GLY A 89 24.93 -9.81 3.67
CA GLY A 89 24.02 -10.62 4.46
C GLY A 89 23.72 -10.00 5.82
N THR A 90 23.59 -8.67 5.87
CA THR A 90 23.39 -7.92 7.11
C THR A 90 22.08 -7.16 7.12
N ILE A 91 21.56 -6.98 8.32
CA ILE A 91 20.38 -6.17 8.60
C ILE A 91 20.70 -5.24 9.77
N THR A 92 20.47 -3.94 9.61
CA THR A 92 20.85 -2.93 10.61
C THR A 92 19.69 -2.02 10.95
N PRO A 93 19.45 -1.69 12.24
CA PRO A 93 18.42 -0.73 12.61
C PRO A 93 18.62 0.60 11.90
N ALA A 94 17.59 1.10 11.22
CA ALA A 94 17.65 2.34 10.45
C ALA A 94 16.86 3.48 11.12
N LYS A 95 15.60 3.21 11.48
CA LYS A 95 14.68 4.22 12.01
C LYS A 95 13.67 3.57 12.94
N LYS A 96 13.32 4.26 14.02
CA LYS A 96 12.23 3.89 14.90
C LYS A 96 11.13 4.93 14.78
N LEU A 97 9.90 4.48 14.55
CA LEU A 97 8.70 5.30 14.47
C LEU A 97 7.83 4.99 15.67
N ASP A 98 7.48 6.02 16.43
CA ASP A 98 6.49 5.93 17.50
C ASP A 98 5.11 6.10 16.88
N MET A 99 4.26 5.08 17.05
CA MET A 99 2.90 5.04 16.52
C MET A 99 1.87 5.40 17.60
N GLY A 100 2.30 5.86 18.79
CA GLY A 100 1.40 6.19 19.90
C GLY A 100 0.29 7.19 19.54
N ASP A 101 0.55 8.08 18.58
CA ASP A 101 -0.41 9.09 18.10
C ASP A 101 -1.13 8.70 16.80
N VAL A 102 -0.74 7.59 16.16
CA VAL A 102 -1.35 7.09 14.92
C VAL A 102 -1.80 5.67 15.18
N THR A 103 -3.10 5.43 15.31
CA THR A 103 -3.59 4.05 15.41
C THR A 103 -3.49 3.36 14.05
N VAL A 104 -2.30 2.85 13.77
CA VAL A 104 -2.04 1.90 12.71
C VAL A 104 -2.41 0.54 13.25
N PHE A 105 -3.31 -0.16 12.57
CA PHE A 105 -3.44 -1.59 12.80
C PHE A 105 -2.21 -2.25 12.17
N PRO A 106 -1.29 -2.84 12.96
CA PRO A 106 -0.13 -3.54 12.41
C PRO A 106 -0.53 -4.67 11.45
N ASP A 107 -1.77 -5.12 11.57
CA ASP A 107 -2.38 -6.16 10.74
C ASP A 107 -2.59 -5.74 9.28
N SER A 108 -2.70 -4.44 9.00
CA SER A 108 -2.88 -3.88 7.65
C SER A 108 -1.74 -2.98 7.19
N ALA A 109 -0.72 -2.78 8.03
CA ALA A 109 0.41 -1.93 7.71
C ALA A 109 1.42 -2.61 6.78
N TYR A 110 1.94 -1.86 5.81
CA TYR A 110 2.98 -2.32 4.89
C TYR A 110 3.91 -1.19 4.46
N LEU A 111 5.16 -1.56 4.21
CA LEU A 111 6.18 -0.76 3.57
C LEU A 111 5.98 -0.78 2.05
N SER A 112 6.02 0.39 1.41
CA SER A 112 6.06 0.50 -0.05
C SER A 112 7.31 -0.15 -0.65
N CYS A 113 7.25 -0.57 -1.91
CA CYS A 113 8.38 -1.27 -2.56
C CYS A 113 9.66 -0.41 -2.66
N ASP A 114 9.54 0.91 -2.70
CA ASP A 114 10.68 1.84 -2.68
C ASP A 114 11.27 2.05 -1.27
N GLY A 115 10.70 1.42 -0.24
CA GLY A 115 11.15 1.51 1.15
C GLY A 115 10.93 2.88 1.80
N GLN A 116 10.23 3.81 1.13
CA GLN A 116 10.13 5.20 1.57
C GLN A 116 8.88 5.50 2.41
N ARG A 117 7.85 4.64 2.36
CA ARG A 117 6.54 4.93 2.98
C ARG A 117 6.00 3.73 3.74
N LEU A 118 5.59 3.98 4.98
CA LEU A 118 4.76 3.07 5.75
C LEU A 118 3.30 3.44 5.47
N VAL A 119 2.55 2.49 4.92
CA VAL A 119 1.14 2.65 4.57
C VAL A 119 0.32 1.79 5.52
N ALA A 120 -0.81 2.31 6.00
CA ALA A 120 -1.70 1.61 6.91
C ALA A 120 -3.15 1.99 6.63
N GLN A 121 -4.10 1.13 6.97
CA GLN A 121 -5.51 1.49 6.83
C GLN A 121 -5.93 2.55 7.88
N ASP A 122 -6.61 3.59 7.43
CA ASP A 122 -7.30 4.55 8.29
C ASP A 122 -8.62 3.98 8.80
N VAL A 123 -8.62 3.58 10.06
CA VAL A 123 -9.75 2.93 10.74
C VAL A 123 -10.66 3.88 11.52
N TYR A 124 -10.24 5.13 11.73
CA TYR A 124 -10.99 6.11 12.52
C TYR A 124 -11.42 7.33 11.71
N GLY A 125 -10.82 7.56 10.55
CA GLY A 125 -11.23 8.57 9.58
C GLY A 125 -12.02 7.96 8.42
N ASN A 126 -11.48 8.08 7.22
CA ASN A 126 -12.29 8.10 6.00
C ASN A 126 -12.42 6.72 5.33
N GLY A 127 -11.83 5.68 5.93
CA GLY A 127 -11.80 4.31 5.41
C GLY A 127 -10.71 4.06 4.35
N GLY A 128 -9.86 5.05 4.07
CA GLY A 128 -8.72 4.95 3.15
C GLY A 128 -7.43 4.46 3.80
N GLU A 129 -6.29 4.89 3.24
CA GLU A 129 -4.96 4.66 3.78
C GLU A 129 -4.36 5.94 4.39
N VAL A 130 -3.63 5.73 5.48
CA VAL A 130 -2.69 6.65 6.09
C VAL A 130 -1.29 6.35 5.56
N VAL A 131 -0.52 7.38 5.26
CA VAL A 131 0.85 7.24 4.76
C VAL A 131 1.80 7.99 5.68
N LEU A 132 2.87 7.33 6.11
CA LEU A 132 3.97 7.95 6.83
C LEU A 132 5.23 7.89 5.99
N ALA A 133 5.81 9.05 5.70
CA ALA A 133 7.13 9.14 5.08
C ALA A 133 8.20 8.70 6.10
N ILE A 134 9.02 7.72 5.74
CA ILE A 134 9.90 7.05 6.70
C ILE A 134 11.13 7.91 7.05
N HIS A 135 11.60 8.70 6.08
CA HIS A 135 12.81 9.51 6.25
C HIS A 135 12.66 10.54 7.38
N ASP A 136 11.55 11.28 7.39
CA ASP A 136 11.29 12.38 8.32
C ASP A 136 10.14 12.11 9.30
N GLY A 137 9.33 11.08 9.08
CA GLY A 137 8.14 10.76 9.87
C GLY A 137 6.92 11.59 9.49
N THR A 138 6.96 12.29 8.34
CA THR A 138 5.86 13.16 7.90
C THR A 138 4.60 12.33 7.63
N TYR A 139 3.51 12.72 8.27
CA TYR A 139 2.19 12.17 8.04
C TYR A 139 1.59 12.75 6.76
N ILE A 140 1.17 11.87 5.85
CA ILE A 140 0.52 12.19 4.59
C ILE A 140 -0.89 11.59 4.65
N ALA A 141 -1.88 12.47 4.69
CA ALA A 141 -3.30 12.12 4.70
C ALA A 141 -3.97 12.48 3.36
N PRO A 142 -5.17 11.94 3.09
CA PRO A 142 -6.08 12.50 2.09
C PRO A 142 -6.26 14.02 2.30
N SER A 143 -6.56 14.75 1.23
CA SER A 143 -6.93 16.16 1.29
C SER A 143 -8.17 16.35 2.17
N ALA A 144 -8.20 17.48 2.88
CA ALA A 144 -8.76 17.71 4.22
C ALA A 144 -10.25 17.38 4.54
N ASP A 145 -11.01 16.70 3.68
CA ASP A 145 -12.40 16.29 3.95
C ASP A 145 -12.45 14.89 4.59
N ASP A 146 -13.39 14.66 5.51
CA ASP A 146 -13.59 13.38 6.21
C ASP A 146 -14.27 12.30 5.33
N THR A 147 -14.52 12.63 4.06
CA THR A 147 -15.08 11.71 3.06
C THR A 147 -14.07 11.29 1.99
N ASN A 148 -12.91 11.95 1.92
CA ASN A 148 -11.86 11.61 0.95
C ASN A 148 -11.05 10.43 1.42
N TRP A 149 -10.70 9.51 0.53
CA TRP A 149 -9.84 8.40 0.91
C TRP A 149 -8.71 8.21 -0.09
N LEU A 150 -7.54 7.86 0.42
CA LEU A 150 -6.30 7.70 -0.33
C LEU A 150 -5.98 6.22 -0.44
N MET A 151 -5.49 5.80 -1.60
CA MET A 151 -4.82 4.52 -1.77
C MET A 151 -3.46 4.72 -2.44
N VAL A 152 -2.47 3.94 -2.03
CA VAL A 152 -1.09 4.03 -2.46
C VAL A 152 -0.79 2.91 -3.42
N ALA A 153 -0.20 3.26 -4.57
CA ALA A 153 0.34 2.27 -5.47
C ALA A 153 1.47 1.52 -4.75
N ARG A 154 1.53 0.19 -4.90
CA ARG A 154 2.51 -0.67 -4.22
C ARG A 154 3.96 -0.18 -4.34
N GLY A 155 4.31 0.45 -5.47
CA GLY A 155 5.60 1.08 -5.72
C GLY A 155 5.98 2.22 -4.77
N GLY A 156 5.03 2.80 -4.05
CA GLY A 156 5.24 3.85 -3.05
C GLY A 156 5.22 5.27 -3.58
N ARG A 157 5.63 5.49 -4.83
CA ARG A 157 5.76 6.85 -5.38
C ARG A 157 4.43 7.60 -5.54
N TYR A 158 3.36 6.90 -5.89
CA TYR A 158 2.08 7.51 -6.23
C TYR A 158 0.97 7.05 -5.30
N GLY A 159 0.03 7.95 -5.02
CA GLY A 159 -1.28 7.62 -4.47
C GLY A 159 -2.41 8.07 -5.40
N VAL A 160 -3.59 7.50 -5.23
CA VAL A 160 -4.84 7.93 -5.84
C VAL A 160 -5.80 8.25 -4.72
N GLU A 161 -6.17 9.52 -4.62
CA GLU A 161 -7.16 10.02 -3.70
C GLU A 161 -8.51 10.10 -4.41
N ALA A 162 -9.52 9.45 -3.84
CA ALA A 162 -10.91 9.71 -4.17
C ALA A 162 -11.36 10.97 -3.43
N VAL A 163 -11.75 11.99 -4.18
CA VAL A 163 -12.16 13.30 -3.67
C VAL A 163 -13.67 13.45 -3.84
N PHE A 164 -14.35 13.73 -2.73
CA PHE A 164 -15.77 14.01 -2.68
C PHE A 164 -15.97 15.41 -2.11
N SER A 165 -16.37 16.36 -2.96
CA SER A 165 -16.59 17.74 -2.52
C SER A 165 -17.67 18.44 -3.34
N ASP A 166 -18.13 19.58 -2.85
CA ASP A 166 -19.08 20.44 -3.57
C ASP A 166 -18.52 20.97 -4.90
N THR A 167 -17.20 21.04 -5.04
CA THR A 167 -16.51 21.65 -6.20
C THR A 167 -15.88 20.64 -7.14
N PHE A 168 -15.63 19.42 -6.67
CA PHE A 168 -14.98 18.37 -7.43
C PHE A 168 -15.34 17.00 -6.85
N ASN A 169 -15.83 16.11 -7.71
CA ASN A 169 -16.02 14.70 -7.38
C ASN A 169 -15.20 13.90 -8.40
N GLY A 170 -14.20 13.17 -7.93
CA GLY A 170 -13.23 12.58 -8.83
C GLY A 170 -12.05 11.92 -8.15
N TYR A 171 -11.00 11.73 -8.93
CA TYR A 171 -9.75 11.15 -8.49
C TYR A 171 -8.64 12.17 -8.64
N ARG A 172 -7.76 12.22 -7.66
CA ARG A 172 -6.53 13.00 -7.69
C ARG A 172 -5.37 12.02 -7.54
N VAL A 173 -4.48 11.97 -8.53
CA VAL A 173 -3.21 11.28 -8.34
C VAL A 173 -2.31 12.17 -7.50
N VAL A 174 -1.55 11.60 -6.58
CA VAL A 174 -0.58 12.31 -5.75
C VAL A 174 0.79 11.71 -6.04
N ASP A 175 1.67 12.47 -6.69
CA ASP A 175 3.10 12.12 -6.77
C ASP A 175 3.78 12.57 -5.49
N PHE A 176 4.12 11.63 -4.61
CA PHE A 176 4.72 11.92 -3.32
C PHE A 176 6.18 12.38 -3.41
N GLU A 177 6.83 12.30 -4.58
CA GLU A 177 8.19 12.83 -4.77
C GLU A 177 8.17 14.27 -5.28
N THR A 178 7.27 14.57 -6.23
CA THR A 178 7.26 15.87 -6.90
C THR A 178 6.19 16.82 -6.35
N GLY A 179 5.19 16.30 -5.63
CA GLY A 179 4.00 17.02 -5.22
C GLY A 179 3.01 17.26 -6.36
N ALA A 180 3.26 16.73 -7.56
CA ALA A 180 2.35 16.86 -8.69
C ALA A 180 1.03 16.12 -8.43
N ASP A 181 -0.07 16.71 -8.87
CA ASP A 181 -1.39 16.21 -8.56
C ASP A 181 -2.43 16.28 -9.69
N PRO A 182 -2.27 15.49 -10.78
CA PRO A 182 -3.26 15.49 -11.84
C PRO A 182 -4.63 15.02 -11.32
N GLN A 183 -5.68 15.72 -11.77
CA GLN A 183 -7.07 15.51 -11.35
C GLN A 183 -7.92 14.96 -12.50
N PHE A 184 -8.82 14.06 -12.15
CA PHE A 184 -9.71 13.34 -13.07
C PHE A 184 -11.14 13.40 -12.54
N GLU A 185 -12.03 14.06 -13.27
CA GLU A 185 -13.44 14.12 -12.87
C GLU A 185 -14.08 12.73 -12.93
N ALA A 186 -14.78 12.34 -11.86
CA ALA A 186 -15.60 11.14 -11.87
C ALA A 186 -16.95 11.48 -12.51
N LEU A 187 -17.19 10.90 -13.69
CA LEU A 187 -18.46 11.04 -14.40
C LEU A 187 -19.55 10.07 -13.88
N HIS A 188 -19.15 9.13 -13.00
CA HIS A 188 -19.97 8.02 -12.49
C HIS A 188 -19.60 7.71 -11.03
N GLU A 189 -20.13 6.60 -10.49
CA GLU A 189 -19.79 6.10 -9.15
C GLU A 189 -18.27 5.96 -8.97
N ILE A 190 -17.78 6.37 -7.79
CA ILE A 190 -16.38 6.34 -7.41
C ILE A 190 -16.12 5.03 -6.67
N ASP A 191 -15.44 4.10 -7.36
CA ASP A 191 -15.00 2.81 -6.83
C ASP A 191 -13.51 2.83 -6.40
N GLN A 192 -13.10 1.75 -5.73
CA GLN A 192 -11.73 1.49 -5.30
C GLN A 192 -10.76 1.43 -6.51
N PRO A 193 -9.68 2.26 -6.61
CA PRO A 193 -8.71 2.17 -7.68
C PRO A 193 -7.97 0.84 -7.60
N VAL A 194 -7.71 0.29 -8.79
CA VAL A 194 -6.84 -0.88 -8.95
C VAL A 194 -5.52 -0.39 -9.54
N PHE A 195 -4.39 -0.83 -8.99
CA PHE A 195 -3.07 -0.44 -9.47
C PHE A 195 -2.46 -1.51 -10.38
N GLY A 196 -1.88 -1.05 -11.48
CA GLY A 196 -1.05 -1.87 -12.34
C GLY A 196 0.35 -2.06 -11.77
N GLU A 197 1.07 -3.07 -12.25
CA GLU A 197 2.44 -3.36 -11.81
C GLU A 197 3.45 -2.29 -12.24
N ASN A 198 3.16 -1.50 -13.29
CA ASN A 198 4.11 -0.59 -13.94
C ASN A 198 3.72 0.89 -13.83
N GLY A 199 2.96 1.26 -12.78
CA GLY A 199 2.58 2.65 -12.54
C GLY A 199 1.32 3.11 -13.28
N GLU A 200 0.41 2.18 -13.53
CA GLU A 200 -0.93 2.46 -14.01
C GLU A 200 -1.96 2.43 -12.87
N PHE A 201 -3.10 3.09 -13.07
CA PHE A 201 -4.28 2.88 -12.24
C PHE A 201 -5.53 2.75 -13.09
N ALA A 202 -6.45 1.92 -12.64
CA ALA A 202 -7.72 1.69 -13.27
C ALA A 202 -8.83 2.43 -12.52
N LEU A 203 -9.65 3.13 -13.30
CA LEU A 203 -10.88 3.77 -12.88
C LEU A 203 -12.05 2.95 -13.42
N ILE A 204 -12.82 2.34 -12.51
CA ILE A 204 -14.03 1.61 -12.86
C ILE A 204 -15.21 2.59 -12.87
N ARG A 205 -16.00 2.57 -13.94
CA ARG A 205 -17.16 3.42 -14.17
C ARG A 205 -18.40 2.57 -14.33
N HIS A 206 -19.34 2.71 -13.41
CA HIS A 206 -20.64 2.07 -13.48
C HIS A 206 -21.67 3.01 -14.14
N SER A 207 -22.22 2.60 -15.28
CA SER A 207 -23.46 3.13 -15.85
C SER A 207 -24.60 2.16 -15.57
N ALA A 208 -25.85 2.63 -15.67
CA ALA A 208 -27.04 1.84 -15.33
C ALA A 208 -27.09 0.44 -15.97
N ASP A 209 -26.46 0.27 -17.15
CA ASP A 209 -26.49 -0.98 -17.92
C ASP A 209 -25.09 -1.48 -18.35
N THR A 210 -24.01 -0.72 -18.12
CA THR A 210 -22.66 -1.07 -18.57
C THR A 210 -21.59 -0.69 -17.56
N VAL A 211 -20.53 -1.50 -17.48
CA VAL A 211 -19.32 -1.15 -16.73
C VAL A 211 -18.19 -0.88 -17.72
N THR A 212 -17.52 0.25 -17.54
CA THR A 212 -16.31 0.60 -18.29
C THR A 212 -15.15 0.77 -17.33
N THR A 213 -14.01 0.15 -17.61
CA THR A 213 -12.77 0.42 -16.88
C THR A 213 -11.82 1.20 -17.76
N ASP A 214 -11.46 2.41 -17.32
CA ASP A 214 -10.43 3.23 -17.96
C ASP A 214 -9.12 3.11 -17.19
N ILE A 215 -8.03 2.86 -17.90
CA ILE A 215 -6.70 2.67 -17.33
C ILE A 215 -5.84 3.85 -17.71
N TYR A 216 -5.26 4.51 -16.71
CA TYR A 216 -4.48 5.73 -16.85
C TYR A 216 -3.04 5.51 -16.37
N ARG A 217 -2.10 6.28 -16.93
CA ARG A 217 -0.74 6.37 -16.41
C ARG A 217 -0.69 7.32 -15.21
N LEU A 218 -0.09 6.89 -14.10
CA LEU A 218 -0.01 7.72 -12.88
C LEU A 218 0.84 8.99 -13.07
N SER A 219 1.91 8.93 -13.85
CA SER A 219 2.87 10.05 -13.97
C SER A 219 2.31 11.30 -14.65
N ASP A 220 1.34 11.15 -15.55
CA ASP A 220 0.84 12.24 -16.39
C ASP A 220 -0.68 12.21 -16.62
N GLY A 221 -1.38 11.18 -16.14
CA GLY A 221 -2.81 11.04 -16.33
C GLY A 221 -3.27 10.65 -17.72
N THR A 222 -2.36 10.19 -18.59
CA THR A 222 -2.74 9.77 -19.95
C THR A 222 -3.63 8.53 -19.89
N LEU A 223 -4.79 8.57 -20.55
CA LEU A 223 -5.62 7.38 -20.79
C LEU A 223 -4.86 6.40 -21.70
N LEU A 224 -4.62 5.20 -21.21
CA LEU A 224 -3.90 4.13 -21.91
C LEU A 224 -4.87 3.18 -22.61
N LEU A 225 -5.96 2.82 -21.93
CA LEU A 225 -6.91 1.79 -22.39
C LEU A 225 -8.28 2.01 -21.78
N SER A 226 -9.34 1.69 -22.53
CA SER A 226 -10.71 1.57 -22.03
C SER A 226 -11.23 0.15 -22.29
N LEU A 227 -11.88 -0.43 -21.29
CA LEU A 227 -12.41 -1.80 -21.32
C LEU A 227 -13.91 -1.77 -21.06
N ASP A 228 -14.69 -2.55 -21.82
CA ASP A 228 -16.13 -2.73 -21.57
C ASP A 228 -16.42 -3.82 -20.53
N LYS A 229 -15.66 -3.82 -19.43
CA LYS A 229 -15.81 -4.72 -18.27
C LYS A 229 -15.18 -4.10 -17.03
N ALA A 230 -15.60 -4.58 -15.85
CA ALA A 230 -14.87 -4.35 -14.60
C ALA A 230 -13.59 -5.20 -14.57
N LEU A 231 -12.52 -4.66 -14.00
CA LEU A 231 -11.40 -5.48 -13.52
C LEU A 231 -11.76 -6.10 -12.18
N GLU A 232 -11.22 -7.28 -11.88
CA GLU A 232 -11.37 -7.88 -10.55
C GLU A 232 -10.65 -7.02 -9.50
N GLY A 233 -11.39 -6.58 -8.47
CA GLY A 233 -10.84 -5.77 -7.39
C GLY A 233 -9.71 -6.49 -6.66
N GLY A 234 -8.66 -5.75 -6.31
CA GLY A 234 -7.52 -6.25 -5.53
C GLY A 234 -6.51 -7.10 -6.31
N ARG A 235 -6.69 -7.30 -7.62
CA ARG A 235 -5.70 -7.98 -8.45
C ARG A 235 -4.83 -7.00 -9.23
N PRO A 236 -3.49 -7.13 -9.18
CA PRO A 236 -2.63 -6.35 -10.06
C PRO A 236 -2.88 -6.75 -11.51
N PHE A 237 -2.66 -5.80 -12.41
CA PHE A 237 -2.74 -6.01 -13.86
C PHE A 237 -1.53 -5.39 -14.55
N THR A 238 -1.32 -5.77 -15.81
CA THR A 238 -0.21 -5.26 -16.61
C THR A 238 -0.69 -4.84 -17.99
N ILE A 239 -0.21 -3.69 -18.47
CA ILE A 239 -0.43 -3.22 -19.83
C ILE A 239 0.82 -3.51 -20.65
N ASN A 240 0.67 -4.24 -21.76
CA ASN A 240 1.79 -4.55 -22.64
C ASN A 240 2.19 -3.32 -23.48
N ALA A 241 3.30 -3.44 -24.21
CA ALA A 241 3.81 -2.37 -25.08
C ALA A 241 2.84 -1.97 -26.21
N GLN A 242 1.81 -2.77 -26.49
CA GLN A 242 0.77 -2.51 -27.49
C GLN A 242 -0.47 -1.83 -26.87
N GLY A 243 -0.45 -1.49 -25.58
CA GLY A 243 -1.58 -0.87 -24.89
C GLY A 243 -2.71 -1.85 -24.58
N GLN A 244 -2.41 -3.15 -24.45
CA GLN A 244 -3.40 -4.20 -24.18
C GLN A 244 -3.17 -4.82 -22.80
N LEU A 245 -4.24 -5.29 -22.18
CA LEU A 245 -4.18 -6.04 -20.92
C LEU A 245 -3.44 -7.37 -21.15
N ALA A 246 -2.36 -7.59 -20.40
CA ALA A 246 -1.49 -8.74 -20.60
C ALA A 246 -1.86 -9.96 -19.73
N GLN A 247 -2.43 -9.74 -18.53
CA GLN A 247 -2.82 -10.76 -17.53
C GLN A 247 -3.91 -10.22 -16.57
N GLU A 248 -4.77 -11.12 -16.06
CA GLU A 248 -5.78 -10.94 -14.98
C GLU A 248 -5.65 -12.04 -13.91
#